data_AF-A0A842PF32-F1
#
_entry.id   AF-A0A842PF32-F1
#
_cell.length_a   1.000
_cell.length_b   1.000
_cell.length_c   1.000
_cell.angle_alpha   90.00
_cell.angle_beta   90.00
_cell.angle_gamma   90.00
#
_symmetry.space_group_name_H-M   'P 1'
#
loop_
_entity.id
_entity.type
_entity.pdbx_description
1 polymer ?
#
loop_
_entity_poly.entity_id
_entity_poly.type
_entity_poly.pdbx_seq_one_letter_code
_entity_poly.pdbx_strand_id
1 'polypeptide(L)' 'MSIADYMVAEIFGHDKELPIVLTKTIKQKLGVSIGEFSEKSGIPASTLYKILSGKRDPNLRTFRRIQNTIRV' A
#
# COMPACT_ATOMS: atom_id res chain seq x y z
N MET A 1 12.43 11.95 3.91
CA MET A 1 11.92 10.60 4.21
C MET A 1 10.99 10.21 3.08
N SER A 2 11.22 9.07 2.39
CA SER A 2 10.36 8.66 1.28
C SER A 2 8.99 8.17 1.79
N ILE A 3 8.00 8.09 0.91
CA ILE A 3 6.69 7.52 1.25
C ILE A 3 6.83 6.04 1.66
N ALA A 4 7.76 5.32 1.04
CA ALA A 4 8.09 3.94 1.41
C ALA A 4 8.64 3.86 2.85
N ASP A 5 9.56 4.74 3.23
CA ASP A 5 10.10 4.78 4.59
C ASP A 5 9.01 5.10 5.62
N TYR A 6 8.10 6.03 5.30
CA TYR A 6 6.94 6.35 6.13
C TYR A 6 6.07 5.10 6.37
N MET A 7 5.75 4.35 5.31
CA MET A 7 4.92 3.15 5.45
C MET A 7 5.57 2.10 6.35
N VAL A 8 6.87 1.85 6.19
CA VAL A 8 7.61 0.89 7.01
C VAL A 8 7.62 1.33 8.47
N ALA A 9 7.91 2.60 8.75
CA ALA A 9 7.94 3.14 10.11
C ALA A 9 6.56 3.04 10.78
N GLU A 10 5.47 3.33 10.07
CA GLU A 10 4.12 3.25 10.62
C GLU A 10 3.70 1.81 10.94
N ILE A 11 4.02 0.86 10.07
CA ILE A 11 3.64 -0.55 10.27
C ILE A 11 4.47 -1.20 11.38
N PHE A 12 5.79 -1.08 11.32
CA PHE A 12 6.69 -1.82 12.22
C PHE A 12 7.15 -1.02 13.44
N GLY A 13 7.20 0.31 13.34
CA GLY A 13 7.62 1.18 14.43
C GLY A 13 6.47 1.64 15.32
N HIS A 14 5.25 1.73 14.77
CA HIS A 14 4.05 2.18 15.49
C HIS A 14 2.93 1.12 15.55
N ASP A 15 3.22 -0.12 15.14
CA ASP A 15 2.32 -1.28 15.19
C ASP A 15 0.96 -1.04 14.51
N LYS A 16 0.94 -0.22 13.45
CA LYS A 16 -0.29 0.09 12.71
C LYS A 16 -0.58 -0.98 11.67
N GLU A 17 -1.86 -1.29 11.53
CA GLU A 17 -2.30 -2.26 10.54
C GLU A 17 -2.07 -1.77 9.10
N LEU A 18 -1.52 -2.66 8.27
CA LEU A 18 -1.24 -2.40 6.85
C LEU A 18 -2.45 -1.85 6.07
N PRO A 19 -3.68 -2.36 6.19
CA PRO A 19 -4.83 -1.83 5.45
C PRO A 19 -5.07 -0.34 5.71
N ILE A 20 -4.90 0.10 6.96
CA ILE A 20 -5.06 1.49 7.38
C ILE A 20 -3.95 2.35 6.77
N VAL A 21 -2.70 1.94 6.97
CA VAL A 21 -1.52 2.69 6.49
C VAL A 21 -1.50 2.79 4.97
N LEU A 22 -1.81 1.69 4.26
CA LEU A 22 -1.83 1.65 2.80
C LEU A 22 -2.99 2.48 2.23
N THR A 23 -4.19 2.43 2.82
CA THR A 23 -5.32 3.27 2.40
C THR A 23 -4.96 4.75 2.51
N LYS A 24 -4.37 5.14 3.64
CA LYS A 24 -3.90 6.51 3.87
C LYS A 24 -2.83 6.91 2.87
N THR A 25 -1.88 6.03 2.60
CA THR A 25 -0.80 6.28 1.65
C THR A 25 -1.34 6.52 0.23
N ILE A 26 -2.21 5.64 -0.26
CA ILE A 26 -2.76 5.75 -1.61
C ILE A 26 -3.63 7.01 -1.76
N LYS A 27 -4.59 7.22 -0.84
CA LYS A 27 -5.59 8.29 -0.98
C LYS A 27 -5.08 9.66 -0.56
N GLN A 28 -4.29 9.75 0.52
CA GLN A 28 -3.93 11.04 1.12
C GLN A 28 -2.51 11.48 0.77
N LYS A 29 -1.57 10.54 0.60
CA LYS A 29 -0.17 10.89 0.27
C LYS A 29 0.08 10.92 -1.23
N LEU A 30 -0.41 9.92 -1.96
CA LEU A 30 -0.27 9.85 -3.42
C LEU A 30 -1.39 10.58 -4.16
N GLY A 31 -2.55 10.77 -3.51
CA GLY A 31 -3.69 11.45 -4.11
C GLY A 31 -4.31 10.71 -5.29
N VAL A 32 -4.14 9.40 -5.38
CA VAL A 32 -4.61 8.59 -6.51
C VAL A 32 -5.75 7.65 -6.10
N SER A 33 -6.57 7.26 -7.06
CA SER A 33 -7.58 6.22 -6.92
C SER A 33 -6.94 4.83 -6.80
N ILE A 34 -7.71 3.86 -6.31
CA ILE A 34 -7.27 2.45 -6.28
C ILE A 34 -7.06 1.90 -7.70
N GLY A 35 -7.80 2.39 -8.69
CA GLY A 35 -7.64 2.01 -10.10
C GLY A 35 -6.31 2.47 -10.66
N GLU A 36 -5.97 3.75 -10.50
CA GLU A 36 -4.67 4.29 -10.93
C GLU A 36 -3.51 3.62 -10.18
N PHE A 37 -3.68 3.34 -8.88
CA PHE A 37 -2.66 2.60 -8.13
C PHE A 37 -2.48 1.17 -8.67
N SER A 38 -3.59 0.49 -8.99
CA SER A 38 -3.60 -0.84 -9.61
C SER A 38 -2.81 -0.85 -10.91
N GLU A 39 -3.02 0.15 -11.78
CA GLU A 39 -2.27 0.29 -13.03
C GLU A 39 -0.78 0.51 -12.79
N LYS A 40 -0.42 1.46 -11.93
CA LYS A 40 0.98 1.78 -11.61
C LYS A 40 1.74 0.62 -10.96
N SER A 41 1.09 -0.12 -10.05
CA SER A 41 1.71 -1.24 -9.35
C SER A 41 1.62 -2.55 -10.12
N GLY A 42 0.73 -2.63 -11.11
CA GLY A 42 0.25 -3.82 -11.81
C GLY A 42 -0.45 -4.85 -10.90
N ILE A 43 -0.85 -4.46 -9.69
CA ILE A 43 -1.54 -5.35 -8.75
C ILE A 43 -3.03 -5.22 -9.06
N PRO A 44 -3.76 -6.32 -9.35
CA PRO A 44 -5.17 -6.21 -9.68
C PRO A 44 -5.96 -5.46 -8.60
N ALA A 45 -6.83 -4.52 -9.01
CA ALA A 45 -7.67 -3.75 -8.10
C ALA A 45 -8.44 -4.64 -7.11
N SER A 46 -8.94 -5.80 -7.55
CA SER A 46 -9.61 -6.77 -6.68
C SER A 46 -8.71 -7.33 -5.56
N THR A 47 -7.41 -7.48 -5.83
CA THR A 47 -6.41 -7.88 -4.84
C THR A 47 -6.13 -6.74 -3.87
N LEU A 48 -6.00 -5.51 -4.38
CA LEU A 48 -5.86 -4.33 -3.53
C LEU A 48 -7.06 -4.17 -2.60
N TYR A 49 -8.30 -4.28 -3.09
CA TYR A 49 -9.48 -4.20 -2.23
C TYR A 49 -9.51 -5.28 -1.14
N LYS A 50 -9.06 -6.51 -1.42
CA LYS A 50 -8.94 -7.57 -0.40
C LYS A 50 -7.91 -7.22 0.68
N ILE A 51 -6.79 -6.60 0.31
CA ILE A 51 -5.78 -6.11 1.24
C ILE A 51 -6.32 -4.93 2.06
N LEU A 52 -6.88 -3.91 1.40
CA LEU A 52 -7.38 -2.71 2.06
C LEU A 52 -8.60 -2.96 2.97
N SER A 53 -9.32 -4.05 2.76
CA SER A 53 -10.41 -4.50 3.64
C SER A 53 -9.96 -5.46 4.75
N GLY A 54 -8.66 -5.76 4.86
CA GLY A 54 -8.13 -6.72 5.84
C GLY A 54 -8.50 -8.18 5.58
N LYS A 55 -9.19 -8.49 4.47
CA LYS A 55 -9.59 -9.86 4.12
C LYS A 55 -8.41 -10.76 3.75
N ARG A 56 -7.27 -10.17 3.38
CA ARG A 56 -6.08 -10.91 2.94
C ARG A 56 -4.82 -10.07 3.10
N ASP A 57 -3.80 -10.65 3.73
CA ASP A 57 -2.46 -10.07 3.72
C ASP A 57 -1.78 -10.23 2.34
N PRO A 58 -1.00 -9.22 1.89
CA PRO A 58 -0.16 -9.40 0.73
C PRO A 58 0.94 -10.42 1.04
N ASN A 59 1.26 -11.25 0.06
CA ASN A 59 2.54 -11.98 0.12
C ASN A 59 3.72 -11.01 -0.11
N LEU A 60 4.94 -11.48 0.12
CA LEU A 60 6.14 -10.66 0.00
C LEU A 60 6.32 -10.06 -1.41
N ARG A 61 5.92 -10.79 -2.47
CA ARG A 61 5.97 -10.28 -3.84
C ARG A 61 5.03 -9.09 -4.02
N THR A 62 3.79 -9.18 -3.56
CA THR A 62 2.81 -8.10 -3.62
C THR A 62 3.25 -6.92 -2.75
N PHE A 63 3.78 -7.18 -1.56
CA PHE A 63 4.29 -6.15 -0.67
C PHE A 63 5.44 -5.37 -1.31
N ARG A 64 6.41 -6.05 -1.94
CA ARG A 64 7.49 -5.39 -2.70
C ARG A 64 6.98 -4.54 -3.86
N ARG A 65 5.96 -5.00 -4.59
CA ARG A 65 5.33 -4.21 -5.66
C ARG A 65 4.71 -2.94 -5.11
N ILE A 66 3.99 -3.02 -3.99
CA ILE A 66 3.45 -1.85 -3.28
C ILE A 66 4.59 -0.89 -2.92
N GLN A 67 5.64 -1.37 -2.26
CA GLN A 67 6.79 -0.55 -1.86
C GLN A 67 7.49 0.11 -3.05
N ASN A 68 7.74 -0.62 -4.14
CA ASN A 68 8.40 -0.06 -5.32
C ASN A 68 7.54 0.99 -6.01
N THR A 69 6.21 0.84 -5.99
CA THR A 69 5.28 1.81 -6.60
C THR A 69 5.28 3.15 -5.85
N ILE A 70 5.52 3.13 -4.54
CA ILE A 70 5.52 4.33 -3.68
C ILE A 70 6.92 4.87 -3.39
N ARG A 71 7.97 4.19 -3.88
CA ARG A 71 9.38 4.61 -3.78
C ARG A 71 9.73 5.53 -4.96
N VAL A 72 8.93 6.58 -5.10
CA VAL A 72 9.17 7.74 -5.99
C VAL A 72 9.85 8.85 -5.21
#